data_AF-A0A812YZY1-F1
#
_entry.id   AF-A0A812YZY1-F1
#
_cell.length_a   1.000
_cell.length_b   1.000
_cell.length_c   1.000
_cell.angle_alpha   90.00
_cell.angle_beta   90.00
_cell.angle_gamma   90.00
#
_symmetry.space_group_name_H-M   'P 1'
#
loop_
_entity.id
_entity.type
_entity.pdbx_description
1 polymer ?
#
loop_
_entity_poly.entity_id
_entity_poly.type
_entity_poly.pdbx_seq_one_letter_code
_entity_poly.pdbx_strand_id
1 'polypeptide(L)'
;SLEAPNIECLSTDVAAEQLDNAEAKGVELLWMNGGPVKPRHVHAMALLERLPSPACDSEDGVHILFEGEGGTWVAHGDLEGVLSLACEDAALSGKAYKRRPPAEGAVIFAWAGYAQWSRTQLLGEMARGSWGWAPGGVADVRNAIAAQLGGPSLWDALRESQRLSWAPANELSRDFEKRFPSSPQPAAHDPQAQALSVLVNQFETLRRDTAASSDAEAAPPRRPRGCEQQ
;
A
#
# COMPACT_ATOMS: atom_id res chain seq x y z
N SER A 1 -1.83 -11.82 -0.28
CA SER A 1 -1.85 -11.46 -1.70
C SER A 1 -3.16 -10.74 -1.96
N LEU A 2 -3.12 -9.46 -2.32
CA LEU A 2 -4.32 -8.74 -2.75
C LEU A 2 -4.77 -9.34 -4.09
N GLU A 3 -6.06 -9.59 -4.26
CA GLU A 3 -6.62 -10.09 -5.51
C GLU A 3 -6.34 -9.05 -6.61
N ALA A 4 -5.85 -9.49 -7.77
CA ALA A 4 -5.54 -8.61 -8.88
C ALA A 4 -6.85 -7.97 -9.38
N PRO A 5 -6.90 -6.63 -9.55
CA PRO A 5 -8.12 -5.96 -9.98
C PRO A 5 -8.54 -6.40 -11.39
N ASN A 6 -9.82 -6.66 -11.60
CA ASN A 6 -10.37 -6.92 -12.93
C ASN A 6 -10.44 -5.60 -13.73
N ILE A 7 -9.52 -5.44 -14.68
CA ILE A 7 -9.36 -4.23 -15.50
C ILE A 7 -10.16 -4.26 -16.81
N GLU A 8 -10.78 -5.39 -17.19
CA GLU A 8 -11.45 -5.55 -18.50
C GLU A 8 -12.66 -4.63 -18.72
N CYS A 9 -13.21 -4.09 -17.63
CA CYS A 9 -14.40 -3.23 -17.65
C CYS A 9 -14.10 -1.74 -17.41
N LEU A 10 -12.82 -1.36 -17.32
CA LEU A 10 -12.42 0.03 -17.06
C LEU A 10 -12.33 0.79 -18.39
N SER A 11 -12.94 1.98 -18.43
CA SER A 11 -12.71 2.91 -19.53
C SER A 11 -11.44 3.69 -19.21
N THR A 12 -10.35 3.37 -19.90
CA THR A 12 -9.16 4.23 -19.94
C THR A 12 -9.16 5.00 -21.24
N ASP A 13 -8.87 6.31 -21.18
CA ASP A 13 -8.61 7.10 -22.39
C ASP A 13 -7.23 6.79 -22.99
N VAL A 14 -6.41 6.02 -22.26
CA VAL A 14 -5.07 5.58 -22.67
C VAL A 14 -5.15 4.28 -23.47
N ALA A 15 -4.55 4.28 -24.67
CA ALA A 15 -4.41 3.11 -25.52
C ALA A 15 -3.32 2.14 -25.00
N ALA A 16 -3.45 0.84 -25.28
CA ALA A 16 -2.46 -0.17 -24.90
C ALA A 16 -1.04 0.16 -25.39
N GLU A 17 -0.91 0.69 -26.61
CA GLU A 17 0.37 1.12 -27.18
C GLU A 17 1.06 2.22 -26.36
N GLN A 18 0.29 3.11 -25.74
CA GLN A 18 0.84 4.17 -24.88
C GLN A 18 1.38 3.57 -23.57
N LEU A 19 0.70 2.55 -23.03
CA LEU A 19 1.15 1.82 -21.84
C LEU A 19 2.44 1.05 -22.13
N ASP A 20 2.49 0.31 -23.23
CA ASP A 20 3.68 -0.43 -23.67
C ASP A 20 4.88 0.51 -23.89
N ASN A 21 4.65 1.68 -24.49
CA ASN A 21 5.68 2.71 -24.69
C ASN A 21 6.16 3.31 -23.37
N ALA A 22 5.26 3.50 -22.40
CA ALA A 22 5.63 3.98 -21.08
C ALA A 22 6.49 2.96 -20.31
N GLU A 23 6.11 1.68 -20.37
CA GLU A 23 6.90 0.58 -19.81
C GLU A 23 8.30 0.50 -20.43
N ALA A 24 8.39 0.64 -21.77
CA ALA A 24 9.66 0.71 -22.47
C ALA A 24 10.54 1.90 -22.05
N LYS A 25 9.95 2.99 -21.53
CA LYS A 25 10.66 4.15 -20.94
C LYS A 25 11.00 3.95 -19.47
N GLY A 26 10.69 2.80 -18.89
CA GLY A 26 10.93 2.46 -17.49
C GLY A 26 9.81 2.91 -16.54
N VAL A 27 8.63 3.26 -17.04
CA VAL A 27 7.47 3.58 -16.19
C VAL A 27 6.76 2.29 -15.77
N GLU A 28 6.61 2.08 -14.47
CA GLU A 28 5.88 0.94 -13.91
C GLU A 28 4.46 1.36 -13.51
N LEU A 29 3.46 0.68 -14.07
CA LEU A 29 2.05 0.91 -13.74
C LEU A 29 1.54 -0.18 -12.79
N LEU A 30 1.15 0.24 -11.59
CA LEU A 30 0.59 -0.60 -10.54
C LEU A 30 -0.92 -0.40 -10.43
N TRP A 31 -1.68 -1.42 -10.78
CA TRP A 31 -3.14 -1.41 -10.63
C TRP A 31 -3.55 -1.67 -9.18
N MET A 32 -4.29 -0.73 -8.62
CA MET A 32 -4.73 -0.73 -7.23
C MET A 32 -6.23 -1.00 -7.14
N ASN A 33 -6.63 -1.67 -6.06
CA ASN A 33 -8.05 -1.85 -5.75
C ASN A 33 -8.67 -0.51 -5.34
N GLY A 34 -9.59 -0.03 -6.15
CA GLY A 34 -10.37 1.18 -5.86
C GLY A 34 -11.63 0.91 -5.04
N GLY A 35 -12.39 1.97 -4.77
CA GLY A 35 -13.69 1.89 -4.12
C GLY A 35 -14.80 1.42 -5.08
N PRO A 36 -16.08 1.47 -4.65
CA PRO A 36 -17.22 1.14 -5.52
C PRO A 36 -17.12 1.86 -6.88
N VAL A 37 -17.14 1.09 -7.97
CA VAL A 37 -16.81 1.57 -9.32
C VAL A 37 -17.99 2.31 -9.96
N LYS A 38 -18.23 3.54 -9.50
CA LYS A 38 -19.00 4.57 -10.22
C LYS A 38 -18.37 5.94 -9.91
N PRO A 39 -17.83 6.65 -10.91
CA PRO A 39 -17.71 6.32 -12.33
C PRO A 39 -16.61 5.29 -12.62
N ARG A 40 -16.59 4.73 -13.83
CA ARG A 40 -15.56 3.79 -14.33
C ARG A 40 -14.28 4.50 -14.81
N HIS A 41 -14.08 5.72 -14.35
CA HIS A 41 -12.95 6.55 -14.71
C HIS A 41 -11.70 6.10 -13.95
N VAL A 42 -10.56 6.03 -14.63
CA VAL A 42 -9.29 5.64 -14.02
C VAL A 42 -8.53 6.86 -13.56
N HIS A 43 -8.34 6.94 -12.25
CA HIS A 43 -7.47 7.90 -11.61
C HIS A 43 -6.08 7.31 -11.44
N ALA A 44 -5.09 8.18 -11.44
CA ALA A 44 -3.71 7.81 -11.25
C ALA A 44 -2.98 8.76 -10.31
N MET A 45 -1.90 8.25 -9.71
CA MET A 45 -0.97 9.02 -8.92
C MET A 45 0.46 8.55 -9.18
N ALA A 46 1.38 9.50 -9.32
CA ALA A 46 2.79 9.22 -9.56
C ALA A 46 3.68 10.01 -8.60
N LEU A 47 4.79 9.36 -8.19
CA LEU A 47 5.89 10.02 -7.51
C LEU A 47 6.90 10.50 -8.55
N LEU A 48 7.11 11.81 -8.64
CA LEU A 48 8.01 12.47 -9.58
C LEU A 48 9.22 12.98 -8.80
N GLU A 49 10.40 12.39 -9.00
CA GLU A 49 11.60 12.72 -8.22
C GLU A 49 12.65 13.51 -9.01
N ARG A 50 12.46 13.68 -10.32
CA ARG A 50 13.48 14.20 -11.25
C ARG A 50 13.00 15.45 -11.99
N LEU A 51 11.69 15.67 -12.09
CA LEU A 51 11.13 16.89 -12.67
C LEU A 51 11.38 18.11 -11.76
N PRO A 52 12.07 19.16 -12.25
CA PRO A 52 12.39 20.33 -11.43
C PRO A 52 11.14 21.16 -11.08
N SER A 53 10.18 21.22 -12.01
CA SER A 53 8.87 21.81 -11.81
C SER A 53 7.92 21.14 -12.81
N PRO A 54 7.03 20.25 -12.35
CA PRO A 54 6.03 19.65 -13.23
C PRO A 54 5.06 20.75 -13.67
N ALA A 55 4.98 20.99 -14.99
CA ALA A 55 3.91 21.79 -15.54
C ALA A 55 2.62 20.97 -15.42
N CYS A 56 1.73 21.38 -14.52
CA CYS A 56 0.41 20.78 -14.41
C CYS A 56 -0.60 21.82 -14.86
N ASP A 57 -1.14 21.63 -16.05
CA ASP A 57 -2.28 22.40 -16.52
C ASP A 57 -3.56 21.74 -16.00
N SER A 58 -4.41 22.53 -15.34
CA SER A 58 -5.69 22.04 -14.82
C SER A 58 -6.64 21.54 -15.92
N GLU A 59 -6.37 21.90 -17.17
CA GLU A 59 -7.10 21.42 -18.35
C GLU A 59 -6.78 19.96 -18.67
N ASP A 60 -5.60 19.46 -18.29
CA ASP A 60 -5.17 18.07 -18.49
C ASP A 60 -5.64 17.14 -17.34
N GLY A 61 -6.43 17.66 -16.39
CA GLY A 61 -6.98 16.87 -15.29
C GLY A 61 -5.94 16.44 -14.24
N VAL A 62 -4.73 17.01 -14.25
CA VAL A 62 -3.66 16.67 -13.32
C VAL A 62 -3.38 17.79 -12.33
N HIS A 63 -3.15 17.40 -11.07
CA HIS A 63 -2.83 18.30 -9.98
C HIS A 63 -1.66 17.78 -9.15
N ILE A 64 -0.86 18.69 -8.59
CA ILE A 64 0.14 18.34 -7.58
C ILE A 64 -0.55 18.22 -6.23
N LEU A 65 -0.55 17.01 -5.67
CA LEU A 65 -1.12 16.70 -4.37
C LEU A 65 -0.16 17.04 -3.23
N PHE A 66 1.13 16.73 -3.41
CA PHE A 66 2.17 17.00 -2.42
C PHE A 66 3.44 17.55 -3.07
N GLU A 67 4.01 18.57 -2.44
CA GLU A 67 5.35 19.08 -2.71
C GLU A 67 6.29 18.63 -1.58
N GLY A 68 7.36 17.94 -1.97
CA GLY A 68 8.39 17.44 -1.07
C GLY A 68 9.70 18.20 -1.25
N GLU A 69 10.57 18.08 -0.24
CA GLU A 69 11.90 18.67 -0.30
C GLU A 69 12.73 18.09 -1.46
N GLY A 70 13.60 18.91 -2.03
CA GLY A 70 14.54 18.48 -3.07
C GLY A 70 13.90 18.27 -4.46
N GLY A 71 12.75 18.89 -4.72
CA GLY A 71 12.07 18.80 -6.02
C GLY A 71 11.36 17.46 -6.23
N THR A 72 10.86 16.87 -5.15
CA THR A 72 9.99 15.69 -5.24
C THR A 72 8.54 16.11 -5.27
N TRP A 73 7.75 15.57 -6.18
CA TRP A 73 6.35 15.93 -6.36
C TRP A 73 5.49 14.68 -6.39
N VAL A 74 4.25 14.80 -5.91
CA VAL A 74 3.22 13.78 -6.11
C VAL A 74 2.15 14.36 -7.01
N ALA A 75 2.04 13.84 -8.22
CA ALA A 75 0.97 14.20 -9.15
C ALA A 75 -0.21 13.24 -8.99
N HIS A 76 -1.43 13.76 -9.12
CA HIS A 76 -2.68 13.00 -9.06
C HIS A 76 -3.65 13.55 -10.10
N GLY A 77 -4.35 12.67 -10.80
CA GLY A 77 -5.30 13.07 -11.83
C GLY A 77 -5.75 11.93 -12.71
N ASP A 78 -6.03 12.26 -13.97
CA ASP A 78 -6.36 11.28 -15.00
C ASP A 78 -5.13 10.48 -15.40
N LEU A 79 -5.33 9.20 -15.75
CA LEU A 79 -4.22 8.30 -16.08
C LEU A 79 -3.36 8.85 -17.22
N GLU A 80 -3.96 9.42 -18.27
CA GLU A 80 -3.22 9.94 -19.42
C GLU A 80 -2.24 11.05 -19.04
N GLY A 81 -2.72 12.08 -18.34
CA GLY A 81 -1.88 13.20 -17.93
C GLY A 81 -0.79 12.77 -16.93
N VAL A 82 -1.12 11.91 -15.97
CA VAL A 82 -0.14 11.39 -15.01
C VAL A 82 0.92 10.51 -15.70
N LEU A 83 0.53 9.70 -16.69
CA LEU A 83 1.43 8.88 -17.49
C LEU A 83 2.41 9.72 -18.30
N SER A 84 1.94 10.83 -18.87
CA SER A 84 2.79 11.79 -19.59
C SER A 84 3.89 12.35 -18.69
N LEU A 85 3.52 12.86 -17.51
CA LEU A 85 4.47 13.40 -16.52
C LEU A 85 5.46 12.34 -16.03
N ALA A 86 4.98 11.12 -15.76
CA ALA A 86 5.84 10.01 -15.34
C ALA A 86 6.85 9.63 -16.44
N CYS A 87 6.44 9.65 -17.70
CA CYS A 87 7.33 9.42 -18.85
C CYS A 87 8.41 10.51 -18.97
N GLU A 88 8.05 11.78 -18.76
CA GLU A 88 9.01 12.88 -18.75
C GLU A 88 10.02 12.74 -17.60
N ASP A 89 9.52 12.43 -16.39
CA ASP A 89 10.35 12.20 -15.21
C ASP A 89 11.31 11.02 -15.42
N ALA A 90 10.84 9.92 -16.00
CA ALA A 90 11.67 8.75 -16.33
C ALA A 90 12.72 9.08 -17.41
N ALA A 91 12.38 9.87 -18.43
CA ALA A 91 13.32 10.26 -19.48
C ALA A 91 14.50 11.09 -18.96
N LEU A 92 14.31 11.85 -17.88
CA LEU A 92 15.38 12.59 -17.21
C LEU A 92 16.39 11.67 -16.51
N SER A 93 15.98 10.45 -16.15
CA SER A 93 16.87 9.43 -15.58
C SER A 93 18.01 9.04 -16.53
N GLY A 94 17.80 9.16 -17.85
CA GLY A 94 18.81 8.85 -18.86
C GLY A 94 19.83 9.97 -19.15
N LYS A 95 19.57 11.22 -18.73
CA LYS A 95 20.33 12.39 -19.21
C LYS A 95 21.25 13.06 -18.19
N ALA A 96 20.97 13.04 -16.89
CA ALA A 96 21.88 13.58 -15.88
C ALA A 96 21.41 13.24 -14.46
N TYR A 97 22.22 12.56 -13.67
CA TYR A 97 22.68 12.95 -12.31
C TYR A 97 23.48 11.78 -11.72
N LYS A 98 24.81 11.86 -11.80
CA LYS A 98 25.80 10.86 -11.31
C LYS A 98 25.80 10.62 -9.77
N ARG A 99 24.71 10.93 -9.05
CA ARG A 99 24.65 10.88 -7.58
C ARG A 99 23.69 9.84 -7.00
N ARG A 100 22.94 9.11 -7.82
CA ARG A 100 21.97 8.12 -7.32
C ARG A 100 22.12 6.81 -8.11
N PRO A 101 22.11 5.64 -7.46
CA PRO A 101 22.14 4.37 -8.17
C PRO A 101 20.97 4.28 -9.17
N PRO A 102 21.13 3.57 -10.30
CA PRO A 102 20.09 3.33 -11.27
C PRO A 102 19.09 2.33 -10.68
N ALA A 103 18.25 2.81 -9.78
CA ALA A 103 17.05 2.11 -9.37
C ALA A 103 15.87 2.85 -10.01
N GLU A 104 15.27 2.16 -10.97
CA GLU A 104 13.83 2.13 -11.27
C GLU A 104 13.21 3.45 -11.74
N GLY A 105 12.47 3.39 -12.87
CA GLY A 105 11.88 4.58 -13.45
C GLY A 105 10.69 5.10 -12.62
N ALA A 106 9.71 5.73 -13.27
CA ALA A 106 8.59 6.31 -12.53
C ALA A 106 7.56 5.23 -12.18
N VAL A 107 7.05 5.22 -10.95
CA VAL A 107 5.97 4.32 -10.53
C VAL A 107 4.65 5.08 -10.49
N ILE A 108 3.62 4.51 -11.13
CA ILE A 108 2.26 5.03 -11.17
C ILE A 108 1.34 4.06 -10.45
N PHE A 109 0.53 4.56 -9.52
CA PHE A 109 -0.66 3.85 -9.06
C PHE A 109 -1.85 4.22 -9.93
N ALA A 110 -2.60 3.25 -10.41
CA ALA A 110 -3.85 3.46 -11.13
C ALA A 110 -5.00 2.71 -10.47
N TRP A 111 -6.15 3.35 -10.32
CA TRP A 111 -7.35 2.75 -9.75
C TRP A 111 -8.61 3.34 -10.36
N ALA A 112 -9.71 2.60 -10.27
CA ALA A 112 -11.02 3.08 -10.67
C ALA A 112 -11.99 3.13 -9.49
N GLY A 113 -12.85 4.15 -9.51
CA GLY A 113 -13.78 4.41 -8.41
C GLY A 113 -13.12 5.08 -7.21
N TYR A 114 -13.95 5.45 -6.24
CA TYR A 114 -13.50 6.16 -5.05
C TYR A 114 -14.33 5.75 -3.85
N ALA A 115 -13.76 5.89 -2.66
CA ALA A 115 -14.52 5.76 -1.43
C ALA A 115 -15.15 7.13 -1.11
N GLN A 116 -16.46 7.14 -0.86
CA GLN A 116 -17.22 8.36 -0.60
C GLN A 116 -17.86 8.30 0.77
N TRP A 117 -17.75 9.41 1.49
CA TRP A 117 -18.51 9.66 2.70
C TRP A 117 -19.29 10.97 2.54
N SER A 118 -20.52 11.01 3.05
CA SER A 118 -21.16 12.29 3.29
C SER A 118 -20.45 13.04 4.43
N ARG A 119 -20.58 14.36 4.47
CA ARG A 119 -19.95 15.19 5.51
C ARG A 119 -20.28 14.70 6.93
N THR A 120 -21.56 14.42 7.19
CA THR A 120 -22.02 13.96 8.51
C THR A 120 -21.58 12.52 8.79
N GLN A 121 -21.53 11.67 7.77
CA GLN A 121 -21.04 10.31 7.92
C GLN A 121 -19.56 10.31 8.31
N LEU A 122 -18.67 10.96 7.54
CA LEU A 122 -17.24 10.98 7.88
C LEU A 122 -16.98 11.56 9.27
N LEU A 123 -17.64 12.68 9.61
CA LEU A 123 -17.51 13.29 10.93
C LEU A 123 -18.02 12.36 12.05
N GLY A 124 -19.13 11.67 11.85
CA GLY A 124 -19.63 10.68 12.79
C GLY A 124 -18.68 9.50 12.94
N GLU A 125 -18.06 9.06 11.83
CA GLU A 125 -17.11 7.96 11.84
C GLU A 125 -15.76 8.31 12.50
N MET A 126 -15.29 9.55 12.32
CA MET A 126 -14.15 10.09 13.05
C MET A 126 -14.49 10.25 14.53
N ALA A 127 -15.64 10.86 14.86
CA ALA A 127 -16.05 11.10 16.25
C ALA A 127 -16.23 9.81 17.06
N ARG A 128 -16.70 8.71 16.43
CA ARG A 128 -16.79 7.39 17.09
C ARG A 128 -15.44 6.65 17.17
N GLY A 129 -14.36 7.18 16.61
CA GLY A 129 -13.03 6.58 16.65
C GLY A 129 -12.81 5.44 15.64
N SER A 130 -13.58 5.38 14.56
CA SER A 130 -13.41 4.33 13.53
C SER A 130 -12.42 4.67 12.44
N TRP A 131 -12.10 5.95 12.28
CA TRP A 131 -11.00 6.42 11.44
C TRP A 131 -10.05 7.26 12.26
N GLY A 132 -8.76 6.94 12.16
CA GLY A 132 -7.67 7.84 12.52
C GLY A 132 -7.35 8.77 11.34
N TRP A 133 -6.72 9.90 11.61
CA TRP A 133 -6.31 10.87 10.60
C TRP A 133 -4.89 11.37 10.85
N ALA A 134 -4.19 11.69 9.77
CA ALA A 134 -2.87 12.29 9.79
C ALA A 134 -2.70 13.19 8.56
N PRO A 135 -1.87 14.25 8.61
CA PRO A 135 -1.44 14.94 7.42
C PRO A 135 -0.71 13.98 6.49
N GLY A 136 -1.16 13.91 5.23
CA GLY A 136 -0.50 13.14 4.18
C GLY A 136 0.72 13.87 3.63
N GLY A 137 1.67 13.12 3.06
CA GLY A 137 2.80 13.70 2.35
C GLY A 137 3.51 12.71 1.43
N VAL A 138 4.58 13.20 0.78
CA VAL A 138 5.39 12.44 -0.18
C VAL A 138 5.91 11.11 0.40
N ALA A 139 6.28 11.10 1.68
CA ALA A 139 6.77 9.90 2.35
C ALA A 139 5.71 8.78 2.39
N ASP A 140 4.43 9.12 2.52
CA ASP A 140 3.35 8.14 2.56
C ASP A 140 3.18 7.48 1.18
N VAL A 141 3.31 8.24 0.08
CA VAL A 141 3.30 7.67 -1.29
C VAL A 141 4.52 6.79 -1.52
N ARG A 142 5.71 7.21 -1.08
CA ARG A 142 6.93 6.39 -1.17
C ARG A 142 6.81 5.07 -0.40
N ASN A 143 6.23 5.11 0.79
CA ASN A 143 5.96 3.91 1.58
C ASN A 143 4.91 3.01 0.93
N ALA A 144 3.90 3.59 0.27
CA ALA A 144 2.94 2.83 -0.51
C ALA A 144 3.61 2.08 -1.69
N ILE A 145 4.55 2.74 -2.38
CA ILE A 145 5.33 2.13 -3.47
C ILE A 145 6.17 0.97 -2.92
N ALA A 146 6.93 1.24 -1.85
CA ALA A 146 7.71 0.22 -1.19
C ALA A 146 6.85 -1.00 -0.78
N ALA A 147 5.66 -0.78 -0.22
CA ALA A 147 4.76 -1.85 0.17
C ALA A 147 4.31 -2.75 -0.99
N GLN A 148 4.07 -2.19 -2.18
CA GLN A 148 3.72 -2.98 -3.37
C GLN A 148 4.92 -3.78 -3.89
N LEU A 149 6.14 -3.25 -3.74
CA LEU A 149 7.40 -3.90 -4.15
C LEU A 149 7.95 -4.86 -3.08
N GLY A 150 7.14 -5.26 -2.09
CA GLY A 150 7.53 -6.21 -1.02
C GLY A 150 8.27 -5.60 0.17
N GLY A 151 8.32 -4.28 0.27
CA GLY A 151 8.81 -3.52 1.41
C GLY A 151 7.79 -3.40 2.56
N PRO A 152 8.09 -2.56 3.57
CA PRO A 152 7.23 -2.38 4.75
C PRO A 152 5.87 -1.79 4.38
N SER A 153 4.82 -2.21 5.08
CA SER A 153 3.46 -1.72 4.84
C SER A 153 3.35 -0.22 5.11
N LEU A 154 2.61 0.50 4.26
CA LEU A 154 2.22 1.89 4.49
C LEU A 154 1.60 2.08 5.88
N TRP A 155 0.77 1.12 6.31
CA TRP A 155 0.11 1.19 7.60
C TRP A 155 1.10 1.12 8.77
N ASP A 156 2.13 0.29 8.66
CA ASP A 156 3.17 0.16 9.69
C ASP A 156 3.98 1.45 9.79
N ALA A 157 4.43 1.98 8.64
CA ALA A 157 5.14 3.24 8.58
C ALA A 157 4.32 4.41 9.16
N LEU A 158 3.01 4.44 8.90
CA LEU A 158 2.13 5.47 9.44
C LEU A 158 1.98 5.34 10.96
N ARG A 159 1.81 4.12 11.48
CA ARG A 159 1.73 3.86 12.93
C ARG A 159 3.01 4.26 13.66
N GLU A 160 4.16 3.97 13.09
CA GLU A 160 5.47 4.31 13.66
C GLU A 160 5.76 5.81 13.62
N SER A 161 5.18 6.55 12.66
CA SER A 161 5.42 7.98 12.47
C SER A 161 4.92 8.89 13.60
N GLN A 162 4.09 8.37 14.52
CA GLN A 162 3.43 9.12 15.60
C GLN A 162 2.55 10.32 15.15
N ARG A 163 2.33 10.49 13.84
CA ARG A 163 1.47 11.56 13.29
C ARG A 163 -0.03 11.22 13.35
N LEU A 164 -0.34 9.94 13.56
CA LEU A 164 -1.71 9.42 13.51
C LEU A 164 -2.49 9.84 14.76
N SER A 165 -3.56 10.59 14.54
CA SER A 165 -4.49 11.05 15.57
C SER A 165 -5.80 10.26 15.53
N TRP A 166 -6.41 10.06 16.69
CA TRP A 166 -7.68 9.35 16.84
C TRP A 166 -8.62 10.14 17.73
N ALA A 167 -9.93 9.89 17.60
CA ALA A 167 -10.88 10.43 18.56
C ALA A 167 -10.67 9.78 19.94
N PRO A 168 -10.76 10.57 21.04
CA PRO A 168 -10.67 10.03 22.38
C PRO A 168 -11.86 9.11 22.67
N ALA A 169 -11.68 8.16 23.58
CA ALA A 169 -12.74 7.26 24.02
C ALA A 169 -13.96 8.04 24.53
N ASN A 170 -15.13 7.76 23.99
CA ASN A 170 -16.35 8.52 24.27
C ASN A 170 -17.60 7.62 24.25
N GLU A 171 -18.77 8.20 24.48
CA GLU A 171 -20.03 7.45 24.51
C GLU A 171 -20.38 6.84 23.16
N LEU A 172 -20.08 7.53 22.05
CA LEU A 172 -20.34 7.03 20.70
C LEU A 172 -19.47 5.82 20.37
N SER A 173 -18.20 5.80 20.80
CA SER A 173 -17.32 4.65 20.60
C SER A 173 -17.81 3.44 21.41
N ARG A 174 -18.18 3.65 22.68
CA ARG A 174 -18.71 2.58 23.56
C ARG A 174 -20.05 2.01 23.07
N ASP A 175 -20.95 2.85 22.58
CA ASP A 175 -22.25 2.41 22.09
C ASP A 175 -22.15 1.68 20.74
N PHE A 176 -21.16 2.06 19.91
CA PHE A 176 -20.85 1.33 18.68
C PHE A 176 -20.32 -0.08 18.99
N GLU A 177 -19.34 -0.21 19.90
CA GLU A 177 -18.78 -1.52 20.33
C GLU A 177 -19.87 -2.44 20.90
N LYS A 178 -20.82 -1.91 21.68
CA LYS A 178 -21.94 -2.69 22.22
C LYS A 178 -22.89 -3.21 21.14
N ARG A 179 -23.11 -2.44 20.07
CA ARG A 179 -24.03 -2.80 18.97
C ARG A 179 -23.37 -3.68 17.92
N PHE A 180 -22.08 -3.47 17.69
CA PHE A 180 -21.26 -4.20 16.73
C PHE A 180 -20.00 -4.69 17.45
N PRO A 181 -20.12 -5.72 18.31
CA PRO A 181 -18.97 -6.30 18.99
C PRO A 181 -18.03 -6.87 17.94
N SER A 182 -17.02 -6.08 17.61
CA SER A 182 -15.93 -6.45 16.71
C SER A 182 -14.77 -6.94 17.58
N SER A 183 -14.05 -7.97 17.12
CA SER A 183 -12.79 -8.41 17.73
C SER A 183 -11.87 -7.21 18.02
N PRO A 184 -11.02 -7.29 19.07
CA PRO A 184 -10.47 -6.12 19.73
C PRO A 184 -9.85 -5.15 18.72
N GLN A 185 -10.35 -3.91 18.69
CA GLN A 185 -9.55 -2.81 18.19
C GLN A 185 -8.23 -2.81 18.99
N PRO A 186 -7.07 -2.54 18.36
CA PRO A 186 -5.86 -2.32 19.14
C PRO A 186 -6.14 -1.11 20.02
N ALA A 187 -6.39 -1.40 21.30
CA ALA A 187 -6.54 -0.41 22.34
C ALA A 187 -5.38 0.58 22.22
N ALA A 188 -5.67 1.85 22.50
CA ALA A 188 -4.66 2.89 22.68
C ALA A 188 -3.40 2.30 23.31
N HIS A 189 -2.30 2.35 22.54
CA HIS A 189 -0.96 1.86 22.82
C HIS A 189 -0.74 1.37 24.27
N ASP A 190 -1.18 0.15 24.58
CA ASP A 190 -0.84 -0.49 25.84
C ASP A 190 0.47 -1.26 25.62
N PRO A 191 1.63 -0.73 26.08
CA PRO A 191 2.91 -1.41 25.93
C PRO A 191 2.90 -2.81 26.58
N GLN A 192 2.01 -3.07 27.54
CA GLN A 192 1.85 -4.38 28.15
C GLN A 192 1.16 -5.36 27.19
N ALA A 193 0.15 -4.93 26.44
CA ALA A 193 -0.51 -5.76 25.44
C ALA A 193 0.45 -6.17 24.31
N GLN A 194 1.35 -5.27 23.90
CA GLN A 194 2.36 -5.57 22.90
C GLN A 194 3.42 -6.57 23.42
N ALA A 195 3.89 -6.38 24.66
CA ALA A 195 4.80 -7.33 25.32
C ALA A 195 4.16 -8.72 25.49
N LEU A 196 2.88 -8.79 25.82
CA LEU A 196 2.13 -10.04 25.92
C LEU A 196 1.99 -10.72 24.56
N SER A 197 1.74 -9.97 23.48
CA SER A 197 1.63 -10.56 22.14
C SER A 197 2.95 -11.17 21.65
N VAL A 198 4.09 -10.53 21.95
CA VAL A 198 5.43 -11.06 21.67
C VAL A 198 5.70 -12.32 22.49
N LEU A 199 5.35 -12.32 23.78
CA LEU A 199 5.50 -13.48 24.67
C LEU A 199 4.66 -14.67 24.19
N VAL A 200 3.41 -14.44 23.79
CA VAL A 200 2.52 -15.50 23.28
C VAL A 200 3.09 -16.10 22.00
N ASN A 201 3.57 -15.27 21.06
CA ASN A 201 4.20 -15.76 19.82
C ASN A 201 5.48 -16.55 20.08
N GLN A 202 6.32 -16.12 21.02
CA GLN A 202 7.49 -16.89 21.44
C GLN A 202 7.11 -18.25 22.04
N PHE A 203 6.05 -18.28 22.87
CA PHE A 203 5.58 -19.52 23.49
C PHE A 203 4.97 -20.50 22.47
N GLU A 204 4.23 -20.01 21.48
CA GLU A 204 3.70 -20.84 20.38
C GLU A 204 4.81 -21.40 19.49
N THR A 205 5.87 -20.62 19.27
CA THR A 205 7.04 -21.05 18.49
C THR A 205 7.77 -22.19 19.20
N LEU A 206 8.02 -22.04 20.51
CA LEU A 206 8.60 -23.09 21.35
C LEU A 206 7.73 -24.35 21.42
N ARG A 207 6.40 -24.22 21.46
CA ARG A 207 5.47 -25.36 21.37
C ARG A 207 5.53 -26.09 20.04
N ARG A 208 5.69 -25.36 18.92
CA ARG A 208 5.83 -25.98 17.59
C ARG A 208 7.16 -26.71 17.45
N ASP A 209 8.24 -26.14 17.98
CA ASP A 209 9.57 -26.75 17.93
C ASP A 209 9.66 -28.00 18.82
N THR A 210 9.00 -28.01 19.98
CA THR A 210 8.90 -29.20 20.84
C THR A 210 7.96 -30.27 20.28
N ALA A 211 6.89 -29.89 19.57
CA ALA A 211 6.04 -30.85 18.86
C ALA A 211 6.81 -31.50 17.68
N ALA A 212 7.55 -30.71 16.91
CA ALA A 212 8.37 -31.20 15.80
C ALA A 212 9.52 -32.11 16.25
N SER A 213 10.08 -31.90 17.45
CA SER A 213 11.09 -32.81 18.01
C SER A 213 10.50 -34.12 18.52
N SER A 214 9.23 -34.14 18.95
CA SER A 214 8.57 -35.35 19.46
C SER A 214 8.11 -36.32 18.35
N ASP A 215 7.83 -35.82 17.14
CA ASP A 215 7.45 -36.66 15.99
C ASP A 215 8.66 -37.31 15.28
N ALA A 216 9.88 -36.78 15.48
CA ALA A 216 11.10 -37.33 14.89
C ALA A 216 11.64 -38.59 15.60
N GLU A 217 11.22 -38.85 16.83
CA GLU A 217 11.73 -39.97 17.66
C GLU A 217 10.84 -41.23 17.59
N ALA A 218 9.64 -41.15 16.99
CA ALA A 218 8.65 -42.22 16.97
C ALA A 218 8.58 -43.03 15.65
N ALA A 219 9.58 -42.94 14.77
CA ALA A 219 9.62 -43.73 13.52
C ALA A 219 10.31 -45.09 13.74
N PRO A 220 9.63 -46.25 13.59
CA PRO A 220 10.25 -47.55 13.77
C PRO A 220 11.23 -47.89 12.63
N PRO A 221 12.31 -48.64 12.89
CA PRO A 221 13.35 -48.92 11.90
C PRO A 221 12.83 -49.81 10.76
N ARG A 222 12.99 -49.34 9.52
CA ARG A 222 12.68 -50.11 8.30
C ARG A 222 13.68 -51.27 8.17
N ARG A 223 13.18 -52.51 8.13
CA ARG A 223 14.00 -53.71 7.82
C ARG A 223 14.52 -53.65 6.38
N PRO A 224 15.77 -54.08 6.11
CA PRO A 224 16.31 -54.15 4.76
C PRO A 224 15.62 -55.26 3.95
N ARG A 225 15.21 -54.94 2.72
CA ARG A 225 14.72 -55.92 1.74
C ARG A 225 15.89 -56.76 1.25
N GLY A 226 15.77 -58.08 1.37
CA GLY A 226 16.66 -59.04 0.72
C GLY A 226 16.53 -58.93 -0.79
N CYS A 227 17.67 -58.84 -1.47
CA CYS A 227 17.79 -59.06 -2.91
C CYS A 227 18.00 -60.57 -3.10
N GLU A 228 17.06 -61.23 -3.77
CA GLU A 228 17.28 -62.55 -4.37
C GLU A 228 17.67 -62.38 -5.85
N GLN A 229 18.47 -63.35 -6.33
CA GLN A 229 18.83 -63.69 -7.72
C GLN A 229 20.06 -62.92 -8.25
N GLN A 230 21.15 -63.57 -8.70
CA GLN A 230 21.40 -64.93 -9.23
C GLN A 230 22.82 -65.37 -8.90
#